data_AF-E3CW97-F1
#
_entry.id   AF-E3CW97-F1
#
_cell.length_a   1.000
_cell.length_b   1.000
_cell.length_c   1.000
_cell.angle_alpha   90.00
_cell.angle_beta   90.00
_cell.angle_gamma   90.00
#
_symmetry.space_group_name_H-M   'P 1'
#
loop_
_entity.id
_entity.type
_entity.pdbx_description
1 polymer ?
#
loop_
_entity_poly.entity_id
_entity_poly.type
_entity_poly.pdbx_seq_one_letter_code
_entity_poly.pdbx_strand_id
1 'polypeptide(L)'
;MDLRVGICSWTDRTLLASDYYPRSARDGASRLAHLAGEFSAVEVDSTFYALPRPENAYLWSARTPAGFRFGVKAFGLFTFHGVDARALPAWGRPPGAVGRVHREDLEAPARRRLYQVFLETLEPLRATGKLGYLLFQFPPSFRPCPANLAYLRRVREHSGSLPLAVEVRHRSWTQGRAYEELLSVLRGENMAYVGVDEPDLPWTVPPLWPESADWGTLVRFHGRNVPAWKERGASVQRRFDYLYRDEELRPWRDEALRQGGKIPRVYLMFNNCVGDQAVRGARRMKALLGLGGDSPRPEQGTLGLDGE
;
A
#
# COMPACT_ATOMS: atom_id res chain seq x y z
N MET A 1 -13.98 -14.68 -8.53
CA MET A 1 -13.30 -13.39 -8.70
C MET A 1 -13.01 -12.82 -7.31
N ASP A 2 -11.74 -12.61 -6.95
CA ASP A 2 -11.36 -12.09 -5.61
C ASP A 2 -11.16 -10.57 -5.66
N LEU A 3 -12.21 -9.81 -5.34
CA LEU A 3 -12.20 -8.34 -5.28
C LEU A 3 -11.98 -7.85 -3.85
N ARG A 4 -10.93 -7.05 -3.64
CA ARG A 4 -10.57 -6.50 -2.34
C ARG A 4 -10.64 -4.99 -2.37
N VAL A 5 -11.53 -4.41 -1.57
CA VAL A 5 -11.63 -2.96 -1.38
C VAL A 5 -11.19 -2.63 0.03
N GLY A 6 -10.34 -1.62 0.18
CA GLY A 6 -9.80 -1.21 1.46
C GLY A 6 -9.34 0.24 1.47
N ILE A 7 -8.79 0.66 2.62
CA ILE A 7 -8.19 1.98 2.80
C ILE A 7 -6.69 1.84 3.11
N CYS A 8 -5.94 2.93 2.94
CA CYS A 8 -4.53 2.99 3.32
C CYS A 8 -4.40 3.66 4.69
N SER A 9 -3.93 2.92 5.70
CA SER A 9 -3.92 3.30 7.12
C SER A 9 -5.28 3.21 7.83
N TRP A 10 -5.24 2.69 9.05
CA TRP A 10 -6.35 2.72 10.03
C TRP A 10 -5.99 3.53 11.29
N THR A 11 -4.84 4.21 11.23
CA THR A 11 -4.30 5.02 12.35
C THR A 11 -3.97 6.44 11.91
N ASP A 12 -4.44 6.88 10.74
CA ASP A 12 -4.27 8.26 10.30
C ASP A 12 -4.93 9.21 11.30
N ARG A 13 -4.23 10.29 11.67
CA ARG A 13 -4.69 11.22 12.72
C ARG A 13 -6.03 11.88 12.40
N THR A 14 -6.29 12.18 11.14
CA THR A 14 -7.53 12.84 10.72
C THR A 14 -8.69 11.85 10.70
N LEU A 15 -8.45 10.58 10.33
CA LEU A 15 -9.42 9.50 10.50
C LEU A 15 -9.74 9.25 11.99
N LEU A 16 -8.72 9.28 12.86
CA LEU A 16 -8.93 9.12 14.31
C LEU A 16 -9.71 10.29 14.92
N ALA A 17 -9.63 11.47 14.32
CA ALA A 17 -10.36 12.67 14.74
C ALA A 17 -11.76 12.77 14.12
N SER A 18 -12.14 11.86 13.22
CA SER A 18 -13.49 11.79 12.67
C SER A 18 -14.40 10.88 13.52
N ASP A 19 -15.68 10.85 13.18
CA ASP A 19 -16.67 10.00 13.86
C ASP A 19 -16.72 8.56 13.32
N TYR A 20 -15.72 8.15 12.51
CA TYR A 20 -15.72 6.82 11.89
C TYR A 20 -15.64 5.69 12.94
N TYR A 21 -14.73 5.81 13.91
CA TYR A 21 -14.53 4.76 14.90
C TYR A 21 -15.54 4.88 16.05
N PRO A 22 -16.16 3.77 16.48
CA PRO A 22 -17.02 3.79 17.66
C PRO A 22 -16.19 4.11 18.91
N ARG A 23 -16.83 4.67 19.94
CA ARG A 23 -16.18 5.03 21.22
C ARG A 23 -15.48 3.85 21.92
N SER A 24 -15.85 2.61 21.58
CA SER A 24 -15.20 1.39 22.08
C SER A 24 -13.84 1.10 21.41
N ALA A 25 -13.56 1.65 20.22
CA ALA A 25 -12.31 1.44 19.48
C ALA A 25 -11.18 2.38 19.96
N ARG A 26 -10.67 2.11 21.16
CA ARG A 26 -9.75 3.00 21.89
C ARG A 26 -8.30 2.92 21.44
N ASP A 27 -7.90 1.84 20.79
CA ASP A 27 -6.50 1.57 20.42
C ASP A 27 -6.37 1.04 18.98
N GLY A 28 -5.13 0.89 18.50
CA GLY A 28 -4.87 0.39 17.15
C GLY A 28 -5.41 -1.03 16.89
N ALA A 29 -5.58 -1.84 17.95
CA ALA A 29 -6.06 -3.21 17.86
C ALA A 29 -7.57 -3.25 17.58
N SER A 30 -8.35 -2.58 18.43
CA SER A 30 -9.80 -2.46 18.32
C SER A 30 -10.22 -1.69 17.06
N ARG A 31 -9.42 -0.71 16.62
CA ARG A 31 -9.63 -0.01 15.33
C ARG A 31 -9.40 -0.90 14.12
N LEU A 32 -8.35 -1.73 14.15
CA LEU A 32 -8.11 -2.71 13.09
C LEU A 32 -9.23 -3.76 13.05
N ALA A 33 -9.70 -4.23 14.21
CA ALA A 33 -10.82 -5.16 14.28
C ALA A 33 -12.12 -4.55 13.73
N HIS A 34 -12.40 -3.28 14.06
CA HIS A 34 -13.54 -2.55 13.49
C HIS A 34 -13.45 -2.45 11.96
N LEU A 35 -12.27 -2.05 11.45
CA LEU A 35 -12.02 -1.96 10.01
C LEU A 35 -12.18 -3.32 9.31
N ALA A 36 -11.65 -4.39 9.91
CA ALA A 36 -11.71 -5.75 9.37
C ALA A 36 -13.12 -6.36 9.39
N GLY A 37 -14.04 -5.80 10.18
CA GLY A 37 -15.47 -6.10 10.10
C GLY A 37 -16.13 -5.50 8.86
N GLU A 38 -15.54 -4.47 8.24
CA GLU A 38 -16.13 -3.75 7.12
C GLU A 38 -15.41 -4.00 5.78
N PHE A 39 -14.09 -4.09 5.80
CA PHE A 39 -13.25 -4.23 4.62
C PHE A 39 -12.54 -5.58 4.58
N SER A 40 -12.20 -6.05 3.38
CA SER A 40 -11.50 -7.32 3.18
C SER A 40 -9.99 -7.14 3.05
N ALA A 41 -9.51 -5.90 2.98
CA ALA A 41 -8.11 -5.55 2.97
C ALA A 41 -7.82 -4.17 3.60
N VAL A 42 -6.57 -3.95 4.00
CA VAL A 42 -6.02 -2.64 4.41
C VAL A 42 -4.57 -2.51 3.95
N GLU A 43 -4.12 -1.30 3.67
CA GLU A 43 -2.70 -1.03 3.44
C GLU A 43 -2.04 -0.47 4.72
N VAL A 44 -0.93 -1.08 5.12
CA VAL A 44 -0.10 -0.65 6.23
C VAL A 44 0.89 0.41 5.74
N ASP A 45 0.66 1.65 6.13
CA ASP A 45 1.52 2.78 5.77
C ASP A 45 2.57 3.12 6.85
N SER A 46 2.37 2.66 8.09
CA SER A 46 3.30 2.93 9.20
C SER A 46 4.71 2.38 8.93
N THR A 47 4.80 1.29 8.16
CA THR A 47 6.06 0.65 7.74
C THR A 47 6.90 1.52 6.82
N PHE A 48 6.30 2.50 6.14
CA PHE A 48 7.04 3.49 5.36
C PHE A 48 7.94 4.37 6.24
N TYR A 49 7.49 4.65 7.47
CA TYR A 49 8.15 5.58 8.39
C TYR A 49 9.12 4.90 9.34
N ALA A 50 8.90 3.62 9.67
CA ALA A 50 9.76 2.85 10.56
C ALA A 50 9.65 1.36 10.25
N LEU A 51 10.72 0.60 10.53
CA LEU A 51 10.65 -0.86 10.50
C LEU A 51 9.62 -1.34 11.53
N PRO A 52 8.63 -2.17 11.13
CA PRO A 52 7.72 -2.73 12.10
C PRO A 52 8.47 -3.73 12.98
N ARG A 53 7.97 -3.96 14.20
CA ARG A 53 8.46 -5.07 15.02
C ARG A 53 7.73 -6.35 14.59
N PRO A 54 8.37 -7.53 14.61
CA PRO A 54 7.73 -8.79 14.21
C PRO A 54 6.41 -9.07 14.95
N GLU A 55 6.33 -8.66 16.23
CA GLU A 55 5.13 -8.83 17.04
C GLU A 55 3.93 -8.06 16.47
N ASN A 56 4.16 -6.91 15.82
CA ASN A 56 3.08 -6.14 15.21
C ASN A 56 2.42 -6.91 14.06
N ALA A 57 3.22 -7.51 13.17
CA ALA A 57 2.72 -8.30 12.06
C ALA A 57 1.96 -9.54 12.54
N TYR A 58 2.46 -10.20 13.59
CA TYR A 58 1.74 -11.29 14.25
C TYR A 58 0.39 -10.81 14.81
N LEU A 59 0.37 -9.70 15.55
CA LEU A 59 -0.86 -9.16 16.13
C LEU A 59 -1.86 -8.70 15.07
N TRP A 60 -1.42 -8.12 13.96
CA TRP A 60 -2.28 -7.78 12.82
C TRP A 60 -2.92 -9.03 12.21
N SER A 61 -2.12 -10.09 12.06
CA SER A 61 -2.61 -11.40 11.61
C SER A 61 -3.63 -11.98 12.60
N ALA A 62 -3.32 -12.04 13.89
CA ALA A 62 -4.19 -12.66 14.89
C ALA A 62 -5.53 -11.94 15.09
N ARG A 63 -5.57 -10.62 14.87
CA ARG A 63 -6.74 -9.77 15.14
C ARG A 63 -7.67 -9.54 13.94
N THR A 64 -7.42 -10.21 12.83
CA THR A 64 -8.22 -10.08 11.61
C THR A 64 -8.75 -11.44 11.15
N PRO A 65 -9.86 -11.50 10.39
CA PRO A 65 -10.35 -12.76 9.85
C PRO A 65 -9.34 -13.47 8.93
N ALA A 66 -9.46 -14.79 8.76
CA ALA A 66 -8.55 -15.59 7.92
C ALA A 66 -8.49 -15.09 6.46
N GLY A 67 -9.63 -14.62 5.93
CA GLY A 67 -9.73 -14.06 4.59
C GLY A 67 -9.15 -12.65 4.43
N PHE A 68 -8.83 -11.93 5.52
CA PHE A 68 -8.38 -10.54 5.44
C PHE A 68 -6.96 -10.44 4.86
N ARG A 69 -6.67 -9.36 4.11
CA ARG A 69 -5.38 -9.16 3.45
C ARG A 69 -4.74 -7.82 3.80
N PHE A 70 -3.43 -7.83 3.95
CA PHE A 70 -2.63 -6.62 4.18
C PHE A 70 -1.82 -6.29 2.93
N GLY A 71 -2.01 -5.10 2.39
CA GLY A 71 -0.96 -4.42 1.64
C GLY A 71 0.06 -3.86 2.62
N VAL A 72 1.35 -4.00 2.36
CA VAL A 72 2.38 -3.38 3.20
C VAL A 72 3.18 -2.41 2.36
N LYS A 73 3.33 -1.17 2.83
CA LYS A 73 4.19 -0.19 2.16
C LYS A 73 5.64 -0.43 2.53
N ALA A 74 6.52 -0.53 1.54
CA ALA A 74 7.95 -0.68 1.79
C ALA A 74 8.49 0.48 2.62
N PHE A 75 9.47 0.19 3.49
CA PHE A 75 10.18 1.21 4.24
C PHE A 75 10.77 2.26 3.31
N GLY A 76 10.58 3.56 3.61
CA GLY A 76 10.85 4.66 2.68
C GLY A 76 12.27 4.68 2.12
N LEU A 77 13.24 4.17 2.89
CA LEU A 77 14.62 4.01 2.47
C LEU A 77 14.76 3.16 1.18
N PHE A 78 13.91 2.13 1.02
CA PHE A 78 13.93 1.23 -0.14
C PHE A 78 13.20 1.81 -1.37
N THR A 79 12.61 2.98 -1.24
CA THR A 79 11.90 3.67 -2.33
C THR A 79 12.49 5.05 -2.61
N PHE A 80 13.77 5.30 -2.26
CA PHE A 80 14.47 6.57 -2.45
C PHE A 80 13.89 7.76 -1.66
N HIS A 81 13.11 7.51 -0.63
CA HIS A 81 12.72 8.54 0.32
C HIS A 81 13.78 8.61 1.43
N GLY A 82 14.03 9.82 1.93
CA GLY A 82 14.72 9.95 3.21
C GLY A 82 13.90 9.28 4.31
N VAL A 83 14.54 8.89 5.40
CA VAL A 83 13.88 8.39 6.62
C VAL A 83 14.44 9.13 7.83
N ASP A 84 13.66 9.30 8.90
CA ASP A 84 14.21 9.88 10.13
C ASP A 84 15.30 8.94 10.66
N ALA A 85 16.48 9.46 10.99
CA ALA A 85 17.59 8.66 11.52
C ALA A 85 17.15 7.81 12.72
N ARG A 86 16.22 8.33 13.55
CA ARG A 86 15.66 7.63 14.72
C ARG A 86 14.83 6.40 14.36
N ALA A 87 14.30 6.34 13.13
CA ALA A 87 13.57 5.18 12.63
C ALA A 87 14.49 4.02 12.22
N LEU A 88 15.80 4.27 12.07
CA LEU A 88 16.79 3.22 11.84
C LEU A 88 17.22 2.58 13.16
N PRO A 89 17.37 1.25 13.20
CA PRO A 89 17.96 0.56 14.34
C PRO A 89 19.41 1.05 14.55
N ALA A 90 19.90 1.01 15.78
CA ALA A 90 21.22 1.55 16.13
C ALA A 90 22.35 0.98 15.24
N TRP A 91 22.32 -0.32 14.94
CA TRP A 91 23.30 -0.99 14.06
C TRP A 91 23.20 -0.59 12.58
N GLY A 92 22.06 -0.06 12.15
CA GLY A 92 21.80 0.34 10.77
C GLY A 92 21.79 1.85 10.57
N ARG A 93 22.12 2.64 11.61
CA ARG A 93 22.15 4.09 11.57
C ARG A 93 23.58 4.58 11.32
N PRO A 94 23.81 5.52 10.39
CA PRO A 94 25.14 6.11 10.22
C PRO A 94 25.60 6.80 11.52
N PRO A 95 26.89 6.71 11.90
CA PRO A 95 27.40 7.38 13.09
C PRO A 95 27.12 8.88 13.08
N GLY A 96 26.58 9.42 14.18
CA GLY A 96 26.26 10.85 14.29
C GLY A 96 25.09 11.32 13.42
N ALA A 97 24.36 10.44 12.74
CA ALA A 97 23.25 10.84 11.87
C ALA A 97 22.12 11.54 12.67
N VAL A 98 21.82 12.77 12.25
CA VAL A 98 20.71 13.59 12.74
C VAL A 98 19.83 13.97 11.54
N GLY A 99 18.51 13.97 11.72
CA GLY A 99 17.57 14.37 10.68
C GLY A 99 17.27 13.25 9.69
N ARG A 100 17.39 13.52 8.39
CA ARG A 100 16.99 12.59 7.32
C ARG A 100 18.19 11.82 6.79
N VAL A 101 18.06 10.50 6.76
CA VAL A 101 19.04 9.57 6.18
C VAL A 101 18.47 9.03 4.88
N HIS A 102 19.29 9.05 3.83
CA HIS A 102 19.00 8.50 2.52
C HIS A 102 19.72 7.16 2.34
N ARG A 103 19.30 6.42 1.31
CA ARG A 103 19.89 5.12 0.98
C ARG A 103 21.38 5.27 0.64
N GLU A 104 21.77 6.38 0.05
CA GLU A 104 23.13 6.67 -0.39
C GLU A 104 24.08 6.91 0.80
N ASP A 105 23.54 7.30 1.97
CA ASP A 105 24.30 7.52 3.21
C ASP A 105 24.67 6.19 3.91
N LEU A 106 24.20 5.05 3.39
CA LEU A 106 24.36 3.74 4.00
C LEU A 106 25.21 2.82 3.13
N GLU A 107 26.16 2.15 3.79
CA GLU A 107 26.97 1.11 3.18
C GLU A 107 26.12 -0.05 2.64
N ALA A 108 26.59 -0.70 1.57
CA ALA A 108 25.84 -1.78 0.92
C ALA A 108 25.45 -2.95 1.88
N PRO A 109 26.33 -3.42 2.79
CA PRO A 109 25.96 -4.44 3.77
C PRO A 109 24.86 -4.00 4.72
N ALA A 110 24.91 -2.76 5.22
CA ALA A 110 23.88 -2.21 6.12
C ALA A 110 22.51 -2.14 5.43
N ARG A 111 22.48 -1.67 4.17
CA ARG A 111 21.26 -1.64 3.35
C ARG A 111 20.65 -3.03 3.16
N ARG A 112 21.48 -4.03 2.82
CA ARG A 112 21.01 -5.42 2.66
C ARG A 112 20.45 -5.96 3.97
N ARG A 113 21.13 -5.72 5.10
CA ARG A 113 20.65 -6.19 6.40
C ARG A 113 19.34 -5.51 6.81
N LEU A 114 19.20 -4.21 6.58
CA LEU A 114 17.92 -3.49 6.81
C LEU A 114 16.79 -4.09 5.98
N TYR A 115 17.06 -4.42 4.72
CA TYR A 115 16.08 -5.06 3.84
C TYR A 115 15.68 -6.45 4.35
N GLN A 116 16.65 -7.28 4.74
CA GLN A 116 16.39 -8.60 5.31
C GLN A 116 15.54 -8.50 6.58
N VAL A 117 15.91 -7.64 7.52
CA VAL A 117 15.15 -7.42 8.76
C VAL A 117 13.74 -6.93 8.44
N PHE A 118 13.57 -6.05 7.46
CA PHE A 118 12.24 -5.64 7.03
C PHE A 118 11.41 -6.84 6.54
N LEU A 119 11.95 -7.70 5.68
CA LEU A 119 11.21 -8.88 5.20
C LEU A 119 10.91 -9.87 6.32
N GLU A 120 11.87 -10.13 7.22
CA GLU A 120 11.70 -10.98 8.41
C GLU A 120 10.52 -10.49 9.26
N THR A 121 10.33 -9.17 9.39
CA THR A 121 9.20 -8.62 10.16
C THR A 121 7.83 -8.83 9.52
N LEU A 122 7.78 -9.13 8.21
CA LEU A 122 6.54 -9.43 7.49
C LEU A 122 6.22 -10.93 7.47
N GLU A 123 7.14 -11.76 7.94
CA GLU A 123 7.02 -13.22 7.94
C GLU A 123 5.71 -13.72 8.57
N PRO A 124 5.23 -13.18 9.71
CA PRO A 124 3.95 -13.62 10.27
C PRO A 124 2.75 -13.42 9.33
N LEU A 125 2.75 -12.35 8.52
CA LEU A 125 1.70 -12.12 7.52
C LEU A 125 1.86 -13.06 6.32
N ARG A 126 3.11 -13.34 5.92
CA ARG A 126 3.40 -14.27 4.81
C ARG A 126 2.99 -15.70 5.18
N ALA A 127 3.41 -16.16 6.36
CA ALA A 127 3.15 -17.51 6.85
C ALA A 127 1.65 -17.81 7.03
N THR A 128 0.84 -16.80 7.39
CA THR A 128 -0.62 -16.95 7.52
C THR A 128 -1.38 -16.67 6.22
N GLY A 129 -0.67 -16.41 5.11
CA GLY A 129 -1.28 -16.09 3.82
C GLY A 129 -2.04 -14.75 3.79
N LYS A 130 -1.80 -13.88 4.78
CA LYS A 130 -2.46 -12.57 4.92
C LYS A 130 -1.69 -11.44 4.28
N LEU A 131 -0.41 -11.62 3.92
CA LEU A 131 0.32 -10.66 3.11
C LEU A 131 -0.25 -10.68 1.68
N GLY A 132 -0.98 -9.62 1.32
CA GLY A 132 -1.59 -9.46 0.01
C GLY A 132 -0.59 -8.98 -1.04
N TYR A 133 0.18 -7.94 -0.71
CA TYR A 133 1.23 -7.38 -1.55
C TYR A 133 2.22 -6.55 -0.73
N LEU A 134 3.44 -6.38 -1.25
CA LEU A 134 4.43 -5.42 -0.79
C LEU A 134 4.55 -4.28 -1.83
N LEU A 135 4.20 -3.07 -1.42
CA LEU A 135 4.14 -1.88 -2.26
C LEU A 135 5.46 -1.11 -2.25
N PHE A 136 6.02 -0.90 -3.43
CA PHE A 136 7.13 0.00 -3.70
C PHE A 136 6.64 1.26 -4.41
N GLN A 137 6.26 2.26 -3.62
CA GLN A 137 5.86 3.58 -4.11
C GLN A 137 7.08 4.51 -4.19
N PHE A 138 7.47 4.90 -5.40
CA PHE A 138 8.60 5.78 -5.64
C PHE A 138 8.20 7.26 -5.71
N PRO A 139 9.08 8.20 -5.33
CA PRO A 139 8.80 9.63 -5.41
C PRO A 139 8.81 10.12 -6.86
N PRO A 140 8.26 11.31 -7.14
CA PRO A 140 8.38 11.93 -8.45
C PRO A 140 9.83 12.22 -8.88
N SER A 141 10.85 12.14 -8.02
CA SER A 141 12.26 12.26 -8.44
C SER A 141 12.81 10.97 -9.08
N PHE A 142 12.17 9.82 -8.85
CA PHE A 142 12.54 8.55 -9.47
C PHE A 142 12.12 8.59 -10.94
N ARG A 143 13.10 8.76 -11.84
CA ARG A 143 12.92 8.94 -13.29
C ARG A 143 13.39 7.72 -14.09
N PRO A 144 12.90 7.48 -15.31
CA PRO A 144 13.42 6.44 -16.17
C PRO A 144 14.91 6.64 -16.44
N CYS A 145 15.70 5.63 -16.08
CA CYS A 145 17.10 5.49 -16.48
C CYS A 145 17.53 4.04 -16.29
N PRO A 146 18.63 3.59 -16.93
CA PRO A 146 19.12 2.22 -16.79
C PRO A 146 19.36 1.79 -15.34
N ALA A 147 19.88 2.70 -14.50
CA ALA A 147 20.14 2.41 -13.09
C ALA A 147 18.86 2.16 -12.28
N ASN A 148 17.77 2.87 -12.59
CA ASN A 148 16.48 2.74 -11.92
C ASN A 148 15.72 1.50 -12.40
N LEU A 149 15.80 1.14 -13.69
CA LEU A 149 15.30 -0.14 -14.20
C LEU A 149 16.05 -1.32 -13.57
N ALA A 150 17.38 -1.23 -13.44
CA ALA A 150 18.17 -2.23 -12.72
C ALA A 150 17.82 -2.28 -11.22
N TYR A 151 17.42 -1.16 -10.62
CA TYR A 151 16.95 -1.12 -9.25
C TYR A 151 15.65 -1.90 -9.05
N LEU A 152 14.69 -1.79 -9.97
CA LEU A 152 13.44 -2.55 -9.91
C LEU A 152 13.70 -4.07 -9.96
N ARG A 153 14.64 -4.54 -10.80
CA ARG A 153 15.08 -5.94 -10.80
C ARG A 153 15.69 -6.36 -9.47
N ARG A 154 16.56 -5.52 -8.88
CA ARG A 154 17.11 -5.77 -7.55
C ARG A 154 16.01 -5.83 -6.47
N VAL A 155 14.97 -4.99 -6.55
CA VAL A 155 13.84 -5.09 -5.62
C VAL A 155 13.20 -6.48 -5.70
N ARG A 156 13.03 -7.04 -6.90
CA ARG A 156 12.56 -8.42 -7.06
C ARG A 156 13.51 -9.43 -6.42
N GLU A 157 14.80 -9.38 -6.77
CA GLU A 157 15.83 -10.29 -6.26
C GLU A 157 15.83 -10.35 -4.72
N HIS A 158 15.80 -9.19 -4.07
CA HIS A 158 15.84 -9.12 -2.60
C HIS A 158 14.53 -9.57 -1.96
N SER A 159 13.39 -9.41 -2.64
CA SER A 159 12.06 -9.70 -2.09
C SER A 159 11.60 -11.14 -2.33
N GLY A 160 12.43 -12.01 -2.93
CA GLY A 160 12.12 -13.42 -3.15
C GLY A 160 10.86 -13.62 -4.00
N SER A 161 9.91 -14.43 -3.54
CA SER A 161 8.63 -14.71 -4.25
C SER A 161 7.44 -13.86 -3.77
N LEU A 162 7.68 -12.84 -2.94
CA LEU A 162 6.59 -12.01 -2.41
C LEU A 162 5.80 -11.33 -3.55
N PRO A 163 4.46 -11.18 -3.43
CA PRO A 163 3.67 -10.39 -4.36
C PRO A 163 4.10 -8.92 -4.27
N LEU A 164 4.65 -8.37 -5.35
CA LEU A 164 5.17 -7.00 -5.39
C LEU A 164 4.29 -6.10 -6.25
N ALA A 165 4.07 -4.88 -5.78
CA ALA A 165 3.39 -3.83 -6.53
C ALA A 165 4.29 -2.59 -6.62
N VAL A 166 4.44 -2.02 -7.82
CA VAL A 166 5.31 -0.87 -8.10
C VAL A 166 4.45 0.33 -8.51
N GLU A 167 4.57 1.42 -7.76
CA GLU A 167 3.90 2.70 -8.04
C GLU A 167 4.93 3.76 -8.43
N VAL A 168 4.90 4.18 -9.69
CA VAL A 168 5.66 5.33 -10.20
C VAL A 168 4.82 6.60 -10.10
N ARG A 169 5.46 7.73 -9.77
CA ARG A 169 4.78 9.02 -9.53
C ARG A 169 5.19 10.13 -10.47
N HIS A 170 5.60 9.75 -11.68
CA HIS A 170 5.82 10.73 -12.72
C HIS A 170 5.56 10.23 -14.14
N ARG A 171 4.93 11.09 -14.93
CA ARG A 171 4.53 10.88 -16.33
C ARG A 171 5.64 10.37 -17.25
N SER A 172 6.89 10.69 -16.97
CA SER A 172 8.04 10.22 -17.77
C SER A 172 8.12 8.69 -17.85
N TRP A 173 7.58 7.96 -16.87
CA TRP A 173 7.51 6.49 -16.89
C TRP A 173 6.41 5.94 -17.79
N THR A 174 5.45 6.77 -18.20
CA THR A 174 4.24 6.34 -18.92
C THR A 174 4.24 6.83 -20.36
N GLN A 175 5.42 7.12 -20.93
CA GLN A 175 5.59 7.69 -22.27
C GLN A 175 6.65 6.93 -23.07
N GLY A 176 6.31 6.63 -24.34
CA GLY A 176 7.21 6.03 -25.32
C GLY A 176 7.98 4.81 -24.80
N ARG A 177 9.26 4.75 -25.16
CA ARG A 177 10.16 3.64 -24.79
C ARG A 177 10.26 3.38 -23.29
N ALA A 178 10.18 4.42 -22.45
CA ALA A 178 10.28 4.25 -21.00
C ALA A 178 9.12 3.42 -20.42
N TYR A 179 7.92 3.54 -20.99
CA TYR A 179 6.77 2.75 -20.59
C TYR A 179 6.91 1.29 -20.99
N GLU A 180 7.38 1.03 -22.21
CA GLU A 180 7.63 -0.33 -22.70
C GLU A 180 8.72 -1.04 -21.87
N GLU A 181 9.81 -0.35 -21.57
CA GLU A 181 10.89 -0.88 -20.73
C GLU A 181 10.42 -1.15 -19.29
N LEU A 182 9.61 -0.25 -18.71
CA LEU A 182 9.00 -0.47 -17.40
C LEU A 182 8.11 -1.72 -17.42
N LEU A 183 7.18 -1.83 -18.38
CA LEU A 183 6.28 -2.99 -18.45
C LEU A 183 7.02 -4.30 -18.74
N SER A 184 8.09 -4.25 -19.54
CA SER A 184 8.95 -5.40 -19.77
C SER A 184 9.57 -5.90 -18.46
N VAL A 185 10.12 -4.99 -17.64
CA VAL A 185 10.65 -5.34 -16.31
C VAL A 185 9.55 -5.88 -15.39
N LEU A 186 8.44 -5.17 -15.28
CA LEU A 186 7.37 -5.56 -14.36
C LEU A 186 6.80 -6.95 -14.69
N ARG A 187 6.54 -7.23 -15.97
CA ARG A 187 6.07 -8.54 -16.43
C ARG A 187 7.11 -9.63 -16.26
N GLY A 188 8.36 -9.37 -16.65
CA GLY A 188 9.44 -10.35 -16.53
C GLY A 188 9.73 -10.75 -15.08
N GLU A 189 9.55 -9.83 -14.14
CA GLU A 189 9.78 -10.04 -12.71
C GLU A 189 8.50 -10.34 -11.91
N ASN A 190 7.35 -10.50 -12.59
CA ASN A 190 6.03 -10.73 -12.00
C ASN A 190 5.65 -9.72 -10.89
N MET A 191 5.82 -8.43 -11.20
CA MET A 191 5.51 -7.30 -10.31
C MET A 191 4.33 -6.51 -10.88
N ALA A 192 3.31 -6.25 -10.06
CA ALA A 192 2.13 -5.51 -10.50
C ALA A 192 2.45 -4.03 -10.68
N TYR A 193 2.08 -3.47 -11.82
CA TYR A 193 1.96 -2.03 -12.02
C TYR A 193 0.77 -1.52 -11.19
N VAL A 194 1.01 -0.53 -10.34
CA VAL A 194 -0.06 0.10 -9.57
C VAL A 194 -0.79 1.11 -10.45
N GLY A 195 -2.07 0.86 -10.72
CA GLY A 195 -2.96 1.86 -11.27
C GLY A 195 -3.11 3.03 -10.27
N VAL A 196 -2.97 4.25 -10.75
CA VAL A 196 -3.01 5.43 -9.89
C VAL A 196 -4.15 6.34 -10.32
N ASP A 197 -5.05 6.64 -9.39
CA ASP A 197 -6.00 7.74 -9.56
C ASP A 197 -5.48 8.97 -8.81
N GLU A 198 -5.02 9.97 -9.57
CA GLU A 198 -4.56 11.27 -9.09
C GLU A 198 -4.96 12.36 -10.12
N PRO A 199 -4.83 13.66 -9.81
CA PRO A 199 -5.19 14.71 -10.76
C PRO A 199 -4.38 14.60 -12.07
N ASP A 200 -5.01 14.87 -13.22
CA ASP A 200 -4.31 14.97 -14.50
C ASP A 200 -3.54 16.31 -14.59
N LEU A 201 -2.23 16.26 -14.39
CA LEU A 201 -1.29 17.38 -14.38
C LEU A 201 -0.05 17.00 -15.20
N PRO A 202 0.72 17.97 -15.73
CA PRO A 202 1.86 17.67 -16.62
C PRO A 202 2.89 16.67 -16.08
N TRP A 203 3.02 16.56 -14.76
CA TRP A 203 3.98 15.67 -14.10
C TRP A 203 3.35 14.41 -13.51
N THR A 204 2.04 14.37 -13.27
CA THR A 204 1.36 13.20 -12.69
C THR A 204 1.17 12.09 -13.71
N VAL A 205 1.00 10.87 -13.20
CA VAL A 205 0.78 9.72 -14.08
C VAL A 205 -0.68 9.68 -14.55
N PRO A 206 -0.93 9.31 -15.81
CA PRO A 206 -2.28 9.05 -16.30
C PRO A 206 -2.89 7.81 -15.60
N PRO A 207 -4.23 7.62 -15.66
CA PRO A 207 -4.93 6.48 -15.07
C PRO A 207 -4.73 5.20 -15.91
N LEU A 208 -3.47 4.82 -16.15
CA LEU A 208 -3.10 3.58 -16.79
C LEU A 208 -3.07 2.46 -15.77
N TRP A 209 -3.57 1.29 -16.15
CA TRP A 209 -3.59 0.12 -15.28
C TRP A 209 -3.37 -1.20 -16.04
N PRO A 210 -2.17 -1.39 -16.61
CA PRO A 210 -1.86 -2.58 -17.38
C PRO A 210 -1.67 -3.82 -16.51
N GLU A 211 -2.17 -4.95 -17.01
CA GLU A 211 -1.89 -6.29 -16.49
C GLU A 211 -0.38 -6.58 -16.62
N SER A 212 0.25 -6.91 -15.49
CA SER A 212 1.71 -7.02 -15.37
C SER A 212 2.20 -8.07 -14.35
N ALA A 213 1.28 -8.70 -13.63
CA ALA A 213 1.59 -9.79 -12.72
C ALA A 213 0.44 -10.79 -12.64
N ASP A 214 0.79 -12.06 -12.45
CA ASP A 214 -0.16 -13.17 -12.43
C ASP A 214 -0.77 -13.39 -11.05
N TRP A 215 -0.12 -12.89 -9.98
CA TRP A 215 -0.62 -13.03 -8.61
C TRP A 215 -1.80 -12.10 -8.31
N GLY A 216 -1.92 -10.98 -9.02
CA GLY A 216 -2.87 -9.93 -8.70
C GLY A 216 -2.55 -8.58 -9.32
N THR A 217 -3.45 -7.63 -9.08
CA THR A 217 -3.35 -6.25 -9.57
C THR A 217 -3.83 -5.25 -8.51
N LEU A 218 -3.37 -4.00 -8.57
CA LEU A 218 -3.61 -2.98 -7.53
C LEU A 218 -3.91 -1.61 -8.15
N VAL A 219 -4.94 -0.92 -7.63
CA VAL A 219 -5.18 0.51 -7.84
C VAL A 219 -5.09 1.25 -6.51
N ARG A 220 -4.46 2.43 -6.50
CA ARG A 220 -4.44 3.36 -5.37
C ARG A 220 -5.11 4.69 -5.74
N PHE A 221 -6.09 5.08 -4.94
CA PHE A 221 -6.90 6.30 -5.14
C PHE A 221 -6.39 7.43 -4.24
N HIS A 222 -5.71 8.43 -4.81
CA HIS A 222 -5.10 9.54 -4.05
C HIS A 222 -5.97 10.80 -3.96
N GLY A 223 -7.13 10.80 -4.62
CA GLY A 223 -7.98 11.98 -4.77
C GLY A 223 -7.58 12.85 -5.96
N ARG A 224 -8.47 13.78 -6.34
CA ARG A 224 -8.28 14.66 -7.51
C ARG A 224 -8.32 16.15 -7.13
N ASN A 225 -7.77 16.54 -5.98
CA ASN A 225 -7.75 17.94 -5.53
C ASN A 225 -6.75 18.79 -6.34
N VAL A 226 -7.11 19.09 -7.59
CA VAL A 226 -6.26 19.83 -8.56
C VAL A 226 -5.67 21.12 -7.97
N PRO A 227 -6.43 22.00 -7.27
CA PRO A 227 -5.86 23.21 -6.68
C PRO A 227 -4.70 22.91 -5.71
N ALA A 228 -4.89 21.97 -4.78
CA ALA A 228 -3.86 21.63 -3.81
C ALA A 228 -2.62 20.93 -4.43
N TRP A 229 -2.80 20.20 -5.53
CA TRP A 229 -1.68 19.56 -6.23
C TRP A 229 -0.86 20.52 -7.09
N LYS A 230 -1.48 21.59 -7.60
CA LYS A 230 -0.78 22.67 -8.32
C LYS A 230 -0.04 23.61 -7.36
N GLU A 231 -0.50 23.72 -6.12
CA GLU A 231 0.09 24.60 -5.13
C GLU A 231 1.44 24.06 -4.61
N ARG A 232 2.48 24.90 -4.78
CA ARG A 232 3.81 24.60 -4.26
C ARG A 232 3.79 24.62 -2.74
N GLY A 233 4.23 23.53 -2.11
CA GLY A 233 4.30 23.42 -0.65
C GLY A 233 2.98 23.08 0.04
N ALA A 234 1.89 22.85 -0.70
CA ALA A 234 0.66 22.34 -0.11
C ALA A 234 0.92 21.03 0.66
N SER A 235 0.28 20.92 1.83
CA SER A 235 0.41 19.75 2.68
C SER A 235 -0.11 18.49 1.98
N VAL A 236 0.40 17.33 2.39
CA VAL A 236 -0.11 16.03 1.93
C VAL A 236 -1.60 15.92 2.23
N GLN A 237 -2.05 16.33 3.42
CA GLN A 237 -3.47 16.33 3.75
C GLN A 237 -4.30 17.11 2.73
N ARG A 238 -3.93 18.35 2.39
CA ARG A 238 -4.69 19.14 1.41
C ARG A 238 -4.73 18.51 0.02
N ARG A 239 -3.64 17.87 -0.42
CA ARG A 239 -3.61 17.17 -1.71
C ARG A 239 -4.57 15.99 -1.75
N PHE A 240 -4.72 15.30 -0.63
CA PHE A 240 -5.50 14.08 -0.51
C PHE A 240 -6.92 14.33 0.03
N ASP A 241 -7.24 15.59 0.36
CA ASP A 241 -8.59 16.04 0.73
C ASP A 241 -9.49 16.03 -0.50
N TYR A 242 -10.16 14.90 -0.69
CA TYR A 242 -11.02 14.64 -1.84
C TYR A 242 -12.02 13.53 -1.54
N LEU A 243 -13.31 13.81 -1.76
CA LEU A 243 -14.37 12.81 -1.71
C LEU A 243 -14.80 12.41 -3.12
N TYR A 244 -14.53 11.17 -3.50
CA TYR A 244 -14.88 10.61 -4.80
C TYR A 244 -16.39 10.53 -5.03
N ARG A 245 -16.81 10.87 -6.25
CA ARG A 245 -18.17 10.65 -6.76
C ARG A 245 -18.26 9.32 -7.50
N ASP A 246 -19.48 8.78 -7.60
CA ASP A 246 -19.71 7.47 -8.21
C ASP A 246 -19.25 7.47 -9.68
N GLU A 247 -19.50 8.55 -10.42
CA GLU A 247 -19.11 8.70 -11.83
C GLU A 247 -17.59 8.61 -12.01
N GLU A 248 -16.82 9.03 -11.01
CA GLU A 248 -15.35 8.99 -11.05
C GLU A 248 -14.81 7.60 -10.73
N LEU A 249 -15.57 6.80 -9.97
CA LEU A 249 -15.23 5.43 -9.59
C LEU A 249 -15.70 4.39 -10.61
N ARG A 250 -16.77 4.67 -11.37
CA ARG A 250 -17.35 3.75 -12.35
C ARG A 250 -16.34 3.20 -13.36
N PRO A 251 -15.47 4.01 -14.00
CA PRO A 251 -14.46 3.48 -14.94
C PRO A 251 -13.50 2.49 -14.29
N TRP A 252 -13.04 2.78 -13.07
CA TRP A 252 -12.17 1.89 -12.31
C TRP A 252 -12.87 0.60 -11.90
N ARG A 253 -14.15 0.69 -11.54
CA ARG A 253 -15.00 -0.47 -11.23
C ARG A 253 -15.20 -1.35 -12.45
N ASP A 254 -15.47 -0.78 -13.63
CA ASP A 254 -15.64 -1.54 -14.87
C ASP A 254 -14.35 -2.25 -15.27
N GLU A 255 -13.21 -1.57 -15.14
CA GLU A 255 -11.90 -2.14 -15.40
C GLU A 255 -11.51 -3.22 -14.37
N ALA A 256 -11.87 -3.04 -13.09
CA ALA A 256 -11.66 -4.03 -12.05
C ALA A 256 -12.45 -5.32 -12.34
N LEU A 257 -13.70 -5.20 -12.79
CA LEU A 257 -14.52 -6.33 -13.25
C LEU A 257 -13.89 -7.04 -14.46
N ARG A 258 -13.38 -6.28 -15.44
CA ARG A 258 -12.66 -6.83 -16.60
C ARG A 258 -11.42 -7.60 -16.19
N GLN A 259 -10.56 -7.02 -15.34
CA GLN A 259 -9.31 -7.66 -14.91
C GLN A 259 -9.55 -8.86 -14.00
N GLY A 260 -10.50 -8.81 -13.07
CA GLY A 260 -10.75 -9.94 -12.17
C GLY A 260 -11.44 -11.14 -12.82
N GLY A 261 -11.88 -11.02 -14.09
CA GLY A 261 -12.22 -12.17 -14.93
C GLY A 261 -11.00 -12.95 -15.44
N LYS A 262 -9.78 -12.40 -15.30
CA LYS A 262 -8.53 -12.96 -15.83
C LYS A 262 -7.47 -13.17 -14.76
N ILE A 263 -7.36 -12.23 -13.83
CA ILE A 263 -6.37 -12.19 -12.76
C ILE A 263 -7.03 -12.66 -11.46
N PRO A 264 -6.36 -13.51 -10.66
CA PRO A 264 -6.97 -14.12 -9.49
C PRO A 264 -7.42 -13.12 -8.43
N ARG A 265 -6.76 -11.95 -8.32
CA ARG A 265 -7.05 -10.96 -7.27
C ARG A 265 -6.89 -9.52 -7.73
N VAL A 266 -7.84 -8.67 -7.33
CA VAL A 266 -7.84 -7.23 -7.62
C VAL A 266 -7.94 -6.44 -6.31
N TYR A 267 -7.02 -5.51 -6.10
CA TYR A 267 -7.02 -4.60 -4.95
C TYR A 267 -7.38 -3.17 -5.37
N LEU A 268 -8.30 -2.56 -4.63
CA LEU A 268 -8.79 -1.19 -4.82
C LEU A 268 -8.63 -0.44 -3.50
N MET A 269 -7.59 0.37 -3.40
CA MET A 269 -7.10 0.90 -2.11
C MET A 269 -7.22 2.42 -2.05
N PHE A 270 -8.04 2.92 -1.15
CA PHE A 270 -8.31 4.35 -1.00
C PHE A 270 -7.29 5.01 -0.08
N ASN A 271 -6.49 5.92 -0.65
CA ASN A 271 -5.39 6.61 0.03
C ASN A 271 -5.67 8.09 0.29
N ASN A 272 -6.84 8.61 -0.12
CA ASN A 272 -7.36 9.96 0.17
C ASN A 272 -7.79 10.11 1.64
N CYS A 273 -6.85 9.88 2.56
CA CYS A 273 -7.11 9.61 3.98
C CYS A 273 -7.35 10.86 4.84
N VAL A 274 -8.04 11.87 4.32
CA VAL A 274 -8.48 13.02 5.10
C VAL A 274 -9.84 12.73 5.74
N GLY A 275 -9.89 12.77 7.06
CA GLY A 275 -11.09 12.41 7.82
C GLY A 275 -11.50 10.96 7.50
N ASP A 276 -12.79 10.75 7.22
CA ASP A 276 -13.34 9.45 6.80
C ASP A 276 -13.50 9.32 5.27
N GLN A 277 -12.91 10.21 4.46
CA GLN A 277 -13.14 10.26 3.02
C GLN A 277 -12.71 8.97 2.29
N ALA A 278 -11.58 8.39 2.68
CA ALA A 278 -11.13 7.09 2.15
C ALA A 278 -12.12 5.97 2.48
N VAL A 279 -12.66 5.94 3.70
CA VAL A 279 -13.71 4.98 4.10
C VAL A 279 -14.95 5.16 3.24
N ARG A 280 -15.41 6.41 3.08
CA ARG A 280 -16.61 6.71 2.27
C ARG A 280 -16.41 6.35 0.79
N GLY A 281 -15.23 6.61 0.23
CA GLY A 281 -14.85 6.20 -1.12
C GLY A 281 -14.84 4.67 -1.28
N ALA A 282 -14.22 3.96 -0.32
CA ALA A 282 -14.19 2.51 -0.29
C ALA A 282 -15.59 1.89 -0.17
N ARG A 283 -16.47 2.44 0.69
CA ARG A 283 -17.88 2.04 0.79
C ARG A 283 -18.63 2.21 -0.52
N ARG A 284 -18.44 3.34 -1.21
CA ARG A 284 -19.03 3.60 -2.53
C ARG A 284 -18.55 2.59 -3.57
N MET A 285 -17.24 2.34 -3.63
CA MET A 285 -16.67 1.34 -4.53
C MET A 285 -17.24 -0.07 -4.27
N LYS A 286 -17.34 -0.49 -2.99
CA LYS A 286 -18.00 -1.75 -2.63
C LYS A 286 -19.44 -1.82 -3.14
N ALA A 287 -20.22 -0.75 -2.95
CA ALA A 287 -21.60 -0.70 -3.44
C ALA A 287 -21.65 -0.80 -4.98
N LEU A 288 -20.78 -0.09 -5.70
CA LEU A 288 -20.69 -0.14 -7.17
C LEU A 288 -20.26 -1.52 -7.70
N LEU A 289 -19.52 -2.29 -6.92
CA LEU A 289 -19.10 -3.66 -7.23
C LEU A 289 -20.10 -4.72 -6.75
N GLY A 290 -21.18 -4.33 -6.06
CA GLY A 290 -22.12 -5.28 -5.46
C GLY A 290 -21.55 -6.08 -4.29
N LEU A 291 -20.46 -5.61 -3.66
CA LEU A 291 -19.82 -6.24 -2.50
C LEU A 291 -20.56 -5.84 -1.22
N GLY A 292 -21.78 -6.33 -1.03
CA GLY A 292 -22.55 -6.18 0.20
C GLY A 292 -22.22 -7.27 1.22
N GLY A 293 -21.89 -6.88 2.46
CA GLY A 293 -22.07 -7.75 3.63
C GLY A 293 -21.08 -8.91 3.89
N ASP A 294 -20.03 -9.12 3.09
CA ASP A 294 -19.01 -10.14 3.38
C ASP A 294 -18.06 -9.71 4.51
N SER A 295 -18.60 -9.61 5.72
CA SER A 295 -17.83 -9.81 6.94
C SER A 295 -17.67 -11.32 7.10
N PRO A 296 -16.47 -11.91 7.08
CA PRO A 296 -16.30 -13.18 7.75
C PRO A 296 -16.62 -12.88 9.22
N ARG A 297 -17.74 -13.41 9.73
CA ARG A 297 -17.99 -13.38 11.17
C ARG A 297 -16.73 -13.93 11.82
N PRO A 298 -16.16 -13.26 12.84
CA PRO A 298 -15.09 -13.87 13.59
C PRO A 298 -15.65 -15.16 14.17
N GLU A 299 -15.21 -16.31 13.68
CA GLU A 299 -15.31 -17.54 14.45
C GLU A 299 -14.53 -17.26 15.73
N GLN A 300 -15.28 -17.00 16.80
CA GLN A 300 -14.72 -17.08 18.13
C GLN A 300 -14.31 -18.53 18.31
N GLY A 301 -13.05 -18.84 18.02
CA GLY A 301 -12.43 -20.06 18.45
C GLY A 301 -12.43 -20.04 19.97
N THR A 302 -13.46 -20.61 20.59
CA THR A 302 -13.39 -21.11 21.95
C THR A 302 -12.30 -22.16 21.95
N LEU A 303 -11.14 -21.82 22.50
CA LEU A 303 -10.20 -22.81 22.99
C LEU A 303 -10.93 -23.56 24.10
N GLY A 304 -11.60 -24.66 23.73
CA GLY A 304 -12.09 -25.65 24.67
C GLY A 304 -10.88 -26.31 25.32
N LEU A 305 -10.42 -25.72 26.42
CA LEU A 305 -9.60 -26.41 27.41
C LEU A 305 -10.53 -26.87 28.52
N ASP A 306 -11.34 -27.89 28.23
CA ASP A 306 -12.09 -28.64 29.24
C ASP A 306 -12.20 -30.11 28.78
N GLY A 307 -11.50 -31.01 29.48
CA GLY A 307 -11.64 -32.48 29.49
C GLY A 307 -10.98 -33.22 28.31
N GLU A 308 -10.15 -34.27 28.49
CA GLU A 308 -9.92 -35.23 29.58
C GLU A 308 -8.42 -35.41 29.90
#